data_AF-A0AAV0TBB0-F1
#
_entry.id   AF-A0AAV0TBB0-F1
#
_cell.length_a   1.000
_cell.length_b   1.000
_cell.length_c   1.000
_cell.angle_alpha   90.00
_cell.angle_beta   90.00
_cell.angle_gamma   90.00
#
_symmetry.space_group_name_H-M   'P 1'
#
loop_
_entity.id
_entity.type
_entity.pdbx_description
1 polymer ?
#
loop_
_entity_poly.entity_id
_entity_poly.type
_entity_poly.pdbx_seq_one_letter_code
_entity_poly.pdbx_strand_id
1 'polypeptide(L)'
;MAEGVDTVPSVRLEHAFSMGLKFVVESLTDLTVYMAYYTIAHHLQANLDGPKLSSHDIKSEQMTKEVFACIYLKASPPTESTILLAMLKQIRHECE
;
A
#
# COMPACT_ATOMS: atom_id res chain seq x y z
N MET A 1 -8.11 13.10 48.13
CA MET A 1 -8.48 13.53 46.76
C MET A 1 -7.47 12.88 45.83
N ALA A 2 -7.86 11.79 45.18
CA ALA A 2 -6.99 11.08 44.25
C ALA A 2 -7.24 11.65 42.84
N GLU A 3 -6.22 12.24 42.23
CA GLU A 3 -6.27 12.67 40.84
C GLU A 3 -6.18 11.43 39.94
N GLY A 4 -7.25 11.20 39.18
CA GLY A 4 -7.29 10.19 38.13
C GLY A 4 -6.53 10.71 36.92
N VAL A 5 -5.40 10.08 36.61
CA VAL A 5 -4.72 10.24 35.32
C VAL A 5 -5.55 9.48 34.30
N ASP A 6 -6.37 10.21 33.53
CA ASP A 6 -7.06 9.69 32.36
C ASP A 6 -6.02 9.18 31.35
N THR A 7 -5.91 7.85 31.25
CA THR A 7 -5.10 7.20 30.23
C THR A 7 -5.79 7.37 28.89
N VAL A 8 -5.28 8.31 28.08
CA VAL A 8 -5.65 8.45 26.67
C VAL A 8 -5.38 7.12 25.96
N PRO A 9 -6.38 6.47 25.33
CA PRO A 9 -6.15 5.23 24.61
C PRO A 9 -5.29 5.53 23.38
N SER A 10 -4.08 5.00 23.36
CA SER A 10 -3.19 5.04 22.20
C SER A 10 -3.84 4.26 21.06
N VAL A 11 -4.35 4.96 20.05
CA VAL A 11 -4.89 4.35 18.83
C VAL A 11 -3.71 3.81 18.04
N ARG A 12 -3.52 2.50 18.07
CA ARG A 12 -2.46 1.82 17.33
C ARG A 12 -2.96 1.57 15.89
N LEU A 13 -2.56 2.45 14.98
CA LEU A 13 -2.83 2.35 13.54
C LEU A 13 -1.80 1.43 12.91
N GLU A 14 -2.12 0.14 12.76
CA GLU A 14 -1.20 -0.83 12.18
C GLU A 14 -1.89 -1.83 11.25
N HIS A 15 -1.15 -2.21 10.22
CA HIS A 15 -1.62 -3.01 9.10
C HIS A 15 -1.59 -4.50 9.46
N ALA A 16 -2.72 -5.20 9.33
CA ALA A 16 -2.84 -6.61 9.66
C ALA A 16 -2.44 -7.50 8.48
N PHE A 17 -1.39 -8.31 8.66
CA PHE A 17 -0.95 -9.29 7.65
C PHE A 17 -1.77 -10.58 7.73
N SER A 18 -2.30 -11.07 6.60
CA SER A 18 -3.12 -12.29 6.52
C SER A 18 -2.27 -13.57 6.45
N MET A 19 -1.46 -13.81 7.48
CA MET A 19 -0.97 -15.15 7.83
C MET A 19 -1.10 -15.31 9.34
N GLY A 20 -2.27 -15.76 9.79
CA GLY A 20 -2.49 -16.19 11.17
C GLY A 20 -2.35 -15.10 12.24
N LEU A 21 -3.21 -14.07 12.20
CA LEU A 21 -3.79 -13.28 13.32
C LEU A 21 -2.97 -12.92 14.60
N LYS A 22 -1.64 -13.10 14.66
CA LYS A 22 -0.83 -12.88 15.87
C LYS A 22 0.52 -12.21 15.63
N PHE A 23 0.72 -11.54 14.50
CA PHE A 23 1.94 -10.76 14.28
C PHE A 23 1.58 -9.40 13.69
N VAL A 24 1.91 -8.35 14.45
CA VAL A 24 1.86 -6.96 14.02
C VAL A 24 3.27 -6.60 13.56
N VAL A 25 3.39 -6.01 12.38
CA VAL A 25 4.67 -5.50 11.89
C VAL A 25 5.04 -4.28 12.74
N GLU A 26 6.25 -4.27 13.28
CA GLU A 26 6.75 -3.13 14.04
C GLU A 26 6.95 -1.93 13.12
N SER A 27 6.56 -0.74 13.59
CA SER A 27 6.51 0.49 12.78
C SER A 27 7.83 0.83 12.07
N LEU A 28 8.98 0.53 12.68
CA LEU A 28 10.29 0.81 12.08
C LEU A 28 10.60 -0.09 10.88
N THR A 29 9.99 -1.27 10.78
CA THR A 29 10.24 -2.22 9.69
C THR A 29 9.53 -1.79 8.40
N ASP A 30 8.33 -1.21 8.51
CA ASP A 30 7.52 -0.79 7.36
C ASP A 30 8.06 0.47 6.66
N LEU A 31 8.88 1.26 7.36
CA LEU A 31 9.49 2.49 6.80
C LEU A 31 10.62 2.23 5.80
N THR A 32 11.10 0.99 5.69
CA THR A 32 12.28 0.65 4.88
C THR A 32 12.03 0.70 3.37
N VAL A 33 10.81 0.39 2.93
CA VAL A 33 10.43 0.33 1.50
C VAL A 33 9.35 1.35 1.14
N TYR A 34 8.98 2.22 2.09
CA TYR A 34 7.96 3.25 1.89
C TYR A 34 8.30 4.24 0.77
N MET A 35 9.59 4.45 0.50
CA MET A 35 10.05 5.28 -0.62
C MET A 35 9.58 4.75 -1.98
N ALA A 36 9.52 3.43 -2.15
CA ALA A 36 8.98 2.82 -3.36
C ALA A 36 7.49 3.16 -3.50
N TYR A 37 6.70 3.01 -2.43
CA TYR A 37 5.27 3.34 -2.44
C TYR A 37 4.99 4.78 -2.90
N TYR A 38 5.80 5.76 -2.46
CA TYR A 38 5.61 7.15 -2.88
C TYR A 38 5.69 7.37 -4.39
N THR A 39 6.51 6.58 -5.10
CA THR A 39 6.64 6.72 -6.56
C THR A 39 5.32 6.42 -7.28
N ILE A 40 4.52 5.49 -6.75
CA ILE A 40 3.26 5.06 -7.36
C ILE A 40 2.01 5.59 -6.65
N ALA A 41 2.17 6.24 -5.49
CA ALA A 41 1.05 6.67 -4.64
C ALA A 41 0.05 7.55 -5.40
N HIS A 42 0.53 8.48 -6.22
CA HIS A 42 -0.31 9.38 -7.01
C HIS A 42 -1.16 8.66 -8.09
N HIS A 43 -0.78 7.43 -8.46
CA HIS A 43 -1.60 6.57 -9.33
C HIS A 43 -2.66 5.79 -8.57
N LEU A 44 -2.53 5.61 -7.25
CA LEU A 44 -3.42 4.74 -6.46
C LEU A 44 -4.41 5.55 -5.62
N GLN A 45 -3.96 6.60 -4.94
CA GLN A 45 -4.76 7.37 -4.00
C GLN A 45 -4.96 8.83 -4.47
N ALA A 46 -6.20 9.31 -4.46
CA ALA A 46 -6.49 10.71 -4.76
C ALA A 46 -6.33 11.64 -3.54
N ASN A 47 -6.62 11.13 -2.34
CA ASN A 47 -6.55 11.84 -1.06
C ASN A 47 -5.84 10.96 -0.02
N LEU A 48 -5.32 11.58 1.04
CA LEU A 48 -4.61 10.89 2.13
C LEU A 48 -5.43 9.82 2.85
N ASP A 49 -6.75 10.02 2.94
CA ASP A 49 -7.63 9.09 3.66
C ASP A 49 -7.86 7.76 2.91
N GLY A 50 -7.58 7.72 1.60
CA GLY A 50 -7.67 6.50 0.78
C GLY A 50 -9.05 6.06 0.22
N PRO A 51 -10.26 6.58 0.60
CA PRO A 51 -11.51 6.05 0.04
C PRO A 51 -11.80 6.56 -1.37
N LYS A 52 -11.06 7.58 -1.83
CA LYS A 52 -11.23 8.16 -3.15
C LYS A 52 -10.19 7.61 -4.11
N LEU A 53 -10.68 6.89 -5.11
CA LEU A 53 -9.86 6.34 -6.20
C LEU A 53 -9.23 7.49 -7.01
N SER A 54 -8.00 7.26 -7.47
CA SER A 54 -7.30 8.16 -8.38
C SER A 54 -7.96 8.21 -9.76
N SER A 55 -7.47 9.08 -10.65
CA SER A 55 -7.90 9.14 -12.05
C SER A 55 -7.73 7.82 -12.82
N HIS A 56 -6.96 6.87 -12.29
CA HIS A 56 -6.67 5.59 -12.92
C HIS A 56 -7.58 4.45 -12.45
N ASP A 57 -8.46 4.70 -11.46
CA ASP A 57 -9.46 3.73 -10.95
C ASP A 57 -8.87 2.36 -10.58
N ILE A 58 -7.61 2.34 -10.12
CA ILE A 58 -6.93 1.13 -9.64
C ILE A 58 -7.37 0.89 -8.20
N LYS A 59 -8.06 -0.22 -7.97
CA LYS A 59 -8.52 -0.59 -6.63
C LYS A 59 -7.42 -1.29 -5.85
N SER A 60 -7.44 -1.15 -4.52
CA SER A 60 -6.46 -1.80 -3.64
C SER A 60 -6.43 -3.31 -3.82
N GLU A 61 -7.60 -3.94 -4.07
CA GLU A 61 -7.71 -5.38 -4.27
C GLU A 61 -7.04 -5.86 -5.57
N GLN A 62 -6.80 -4.96 -6.53
CA GLN A 62 -6.13 -5.28 -7.79
C GLN A 62 -4.61 -5.23 -7.67
N MET A 63 -4.06 -4.65 -6.60
CA MET A 63 -2.62 -4.57 -6.35
C MET A 63 -2.11 -5.89 -5.74
N THR A 64 -2.07 -6.94 -6.56
CA THR A 64 -1.56 -8.25 -6.15
C THR A 64 -0.03 -8.30 -6.10
N LYS A 65 0.53 -9.35 -5.52
CA LYS A 65 1.98 -9.58 -5.47
C LYS A 65 2.60 -9.59 -6.87
N GLU A 66 1.89 -10.14 -7.86
CA GLU A 66 2.32 -10.21 -9.26
C GLU A 66 2.34 -8.83 -9.90
N VAL A 67 1.38 -7.96 -9.57
CA VAL A 67 1.37 -6.56 -10.02
C VAL A 67 2.57 -5.80 -9.45
N PHE A 68 2.86 -5.93 -8.16
CA PHE A 68 4.06 -5.33 -7.55
C PHE A 68 5.36 -5.88 -8.15
N ALA A 69 5.42 -7.19 -8.44
CA ALA A 69 6.56 -7.80 -9.10
C ALA A 69 6.76 -7.26 -10.53
N CYS A 70 5.67 -7.01 -11.26
CA CYS A 70 5.74 -6.38 -12.59
C CYS A 70 6.30 -4.95 -12.50
N ILE A 71 5.91 -4.17 -11.48
CA ILE A 71 6.33 -2.78 -11.31
C ILE A 71 7.80 -2.69 -10.85
N TYR A 72 8.18 -3.36 -9.76
CA TYR A 72 9.48 -3.15 -9.14
C TYR A 72 10.54 -4.19 -9.51
N LEU A 73 10.14 -5.40 -9.94
CA LEU A 73 11.07 -6.51 -10.23
C LEU A 73 11.19 -6.80 -11.73
N LYS A 74 10.57 -5.99 -12.60
CA LYS A 74 10.55 -6.17 -14.05
C LYS A 74 10.04 -7.56 -14.48
N ALA A 75 9.19 -8.17 -13.67
CA ALA A 75 8.54 -9.43 -14.00
C ALA A 75 7.59 -9.28 -15.20
N SER A 76 7.18 -10.41 -15.78
CA SER A 76 6.11 -10.43 -16.77
C SER A 76 4.81 -9.90 -16.17
N PRO A 77 3.99 -9.18 -16.94
CA PRO A 77 2.70 -8.72 -16.47
C PRO A 77 1.80 -9.92 -16.07
N PRO A 78 0.99 -9.77 -15.01
CA PRO A 78 0.07 -10.81 -14.59
C PRO A 78 -0.94 -11.18 -15.69
N THR A 79 -1.23 -12.48 -15.83
CA THR A 79 -2.18 -12.99 -16.83
C THR A 79 -3.63 -12.61 -16.51
N GLU A 80 -3.97 -12.51 -15.21
CA GLU A 80 -5.35 -12.34 -14.72
C GLU A 80 -5.60 -10.93 -14.14
N SER A 81 -4.87 -9.90 -14.57
CA SER A 81 -5.12 -8.53 -14.08
C SER A 81 -6.12 -7.77 -14.92
N THR A 82 -7.06 -7.09 -14.27
CA THR A 82 -7.96 -6.13 -14.92
C THR A 82 -7.27 -4.78 -15.20
N ILE A 83 -6.05 -4.56 -14.68
CA ILE A 83 -5.28 -3.33 -14.89
C ILE A 83 -4.74 -3.32 -16.32
N LEU A 84 -4.92 -2.19 -17.02
CA LEU A 84 -4.43 -2.03 -18.39
C LEU A 84 -2.89 -2.16 -18.44
N LEU A 85 -2.38 -2.95 -19.38
CA LEU A 85 -0.94 -3.14 -19.58
C LEU A 85 -0.20 -1.82 -19.84
N ALA A 86 -0.84 -0.86 -20.51
CA ALA A 86 -0.28 0.47 -20.74
C ALA A 86 -0.02 1.20 -19.41
N MET A 87 -0.93 1.08 -18.44
CA MET A 87 -0.78 1.66 -17.11
C MET A 87 0.34 0.98 -16.32
N LEU A 88 0.39 -0.36 -16.34
CA LEU A 88 1.48 -1.09 -15.69
C LEU A 88 2.86 -0.69 -16.25
N LYS A 89 2.95 -0.46 -17.57
CA LYS A 89 4.18 0.02 -18.20
C LYS A 89 4.53 1.45 -17.80
N GLN A 90 3.53 2.33 -17.70
CA GLN A 90 3.73 3.71 -17.26
C GLN A 90 4.22 3.76 -15.81
N ILE A 91 3.52 3.09 -14.89
CA ILE A 91 3.90 3.02 -13.47
C ILE A 91 5.31 2.46 -13.32
N ARG A 92 5.63 1.38 -14.06
CA ARG A 92 6.99 0.81 -14.06
C ARG A 92 8.04 1.81 -14.54
N HIS A 93 7.75 2.58 -15.58
CA HIS A 93 8.69 3.56 -16.11
C HIS A 93 9.03 4.66 -15.10
N GLU A 94 8.08 5.03 -14.23
CA GLU A 94 8.29 6.03 -13.18
C GLU A 94 9.11 5.50 -11.98
N CYS A 95 9.24 4.18 -11.84
CA CYS A 95 10.03 3.54 -10.79
C CYS A 95 11.46 3.17 -11.22
N GLU A 96 11.82 3.38 -12.50
CA GLU A 96 13.16 3.11 -13.07
C GLU A 96 14.08 4.33 -12.99
#